data_AF-A0A3D1AFD7-F1
#
_entry.id   AF-A0A3D1AFD7-F1
#
_cell.length_a   1.000
_cell.length_b   1.000
_cell.length_c   1.000
_cell.angle_alpha   90.00
_cell.angle_beta   90.00
_cell.angle_gamma   90.00
#
_symmetry.space_group_name_H-M   'P 1'
#
loop_
_entity.id
_entity.type
_entity.pdbx_description
1 polymer ?
#
loop_
_entity_poly.entity_id
_entity_poly.type
_entity_poly.pdbx_seq_one_letter_code
_entity_poly.pdbx_strand_id
1 'polypeptide(L)' 'TRNLKVMDLTATTMCKENNLPLIVFDMDTVGNLRKVVNGEKIGTIVHN' A
#
# COMPACT_ATOMS: atom_id res chain seq x y z
N THR A 1 -15.71 -1.62 5.75
CA THR A 1 -14.67 -0.87 5.02
C THR A 1 -13.63 -0.39 6.01
N ARG A 2 -12.39 -0.88 5.94
CA ARG A 2 -11.30 -0.33 6.77
C ARG A 2 -10.94 1.04 6.21
N ASN A 3 -11.37 2.11 6.89
CA ASN A 3 -10.98 3.48 6.59
C ASN A 3 -9.50 3.68 6.98
N LEU A 4 -8.61 3.13 6.16
CA LEU A 4 -7.19 3.40 6.21
C LEU A 4 -6.99 4.86 5.77
N LYS A 5 -6.80 5.78 6.73
CA LYS A 5 -6.39 7.17 6.48
C LYS A 5 -4.91 7.23 6.03
N VAL A 6 -4.55 6.39 5.07
CA VAL A 6 -3.18 6.31 4.54
C VAL A 6 -3.02 7.28 3.37
N MET A 7 -4.12 7.59 2.67
CA MET A 7 -4.15 8.43 1.48
C MET A 7 -5.46 9.23 1.42
N ASP A 8 -5.47 10.36 0.70
CA ASP A 8 -6.69 11.13 0.43
C ASP A 8 -7.77 10.24 -0.21
N LEU A 9 -9.03 10.54 0.06
CA LEU A 9 -10.17 9.79 -0.46
C LEU A 9 -10.15 9.74 -1.99
N THR A 10 -9.78 10.85 -2.64
CA THR A 10 -9.72 10.95 -4.11
C THR A 10 -8.68 10.01 -4.71
N ALA A 11 -7.47 9.99 -4.13
CA ALA A 11 -6.38 9.16 -4.62
C ALA A 11 -6.61 7.67 -4.32
N THR A 12 -7.25 7.35 -3.18
CA THR A 12 -7.67 5.97 -2.88
C THR A 12 -8.70 5.46 -3.90
N THR A 13 -9.68 6.29 -4.27
CA THR A 13 -10.70 5.93 -5.27
C THR A 13 -10.08 5.77 -6.66
N MET A 14 -9.23 6.71 -7.09
CA MET A 14 -8.55 6.65 -8.38
C MET A 14 -7.68 5.39 -8.52
N CYS A 15 -6.91 5.02 -7.50
CA CYS A 15 -6.10 3.81 -7.54
C CYS A 15 -6.93 2.52 -7.53
N LYS A 16 -8.06 2.50 -6.81
CA LYS A 16 -9.00 1.38 -6.81
C LYS A 16 -9.70 1.19 -8.16
N GLU A 17 -10.15 2.29 -8.78
CA GLU A 17 -10.80 2.27 -10.09
C GLU A 17 -9.84 1.82 -11.21
N ASN A 18 -8.55 2.16 -11.08
CA ASN A 18 -7.53 1.74 -12.04
C ASN A 18 -6.90 0.37 -11.73
N ASN A 19 -7.45 -0.37 -10.75
CA ASN A 19 -6.93 -1.67 -10.31
C ASN A 19 -5.42 -1.66 -9.99
N LEU A 20 -4.89 -0.52 -9.54
CA LEU A 20 -3.48 -0.38 -9.25
C LEU A 20 -3.18 -1.02 -7.88
N PRO A 21 -2.33 -2.06 -7.82
CA PRO A 21 -1.95 -2.66 -6.55
C PRO A 21 -1.14 -1.66 -5.73
N LEU A 22 -1.64 -1.33 -4.54
CA LEU A 22 -0.96 -0.42 -3.61
C LEU A 22 -0.39 -1.21 -2.44
N ILE A 23 0.89 -0.99 -2.14
CA ILE A 23 1.56 -1.61 -0.99
C ILE A 23 1.85 -0.52 0.03
N VAL A 24 1.17 -0.58 1.16
CA VAL A 24 1.38 0.33 2.29
C VAL A 24 2.34 -0.33 3.27
N PHE A 25 3.55 0.20 3.41
CA PHE A 25 4.55 -0.32 4.33
C PHE A 25 5.23 0.81 5.10
N ASP A 26 5.86 0.46 6.21
CA ASP A 26 6.64 1.39 7.01
C ASP A 26 8.05 1.57 6.41
N MET A 27 8.40 2.82 6.07
CA MET A 27 9.68 3.20 5.50
C MET A 27 10.78 3.43 6.56
N ASP A 28 10.41 3.70 7.81
CA ASP A 28 11.35 4.00 8.90
C ASP A 28 12.08 2.74 9.40
N THR A 29 11.47 1.58 9.16
CA THR A 29 12.09 0.29 9.48
C THR A 29 13.15 -0.09 8.44
N VAL A 30 14.40 -0.16 8.87
CA VAL A 30 15.55 -0.56 8.04
C VAL A 30 15.31 -1.94 7.42
N GLY A 31 15.44 -2.02 6.10
CA GLY A 31 15.30 -3.25 5.33
C GLY A 31 13.89 -3.49 4.77
N ASN A 32 12.87 -2.76 5.20
CA ASN A 32 11.52 -2.91 4.64
C ASN A 32 11.47 -2.60 3.15
N LEU A 33 12.13 -1.52 2.69
CA LEU A 33 12.15 -1.20 1.25
C LEU A 33 12.65 -2.39 0.39
N ARG A 34 13.73 -3.05 0.84
CA ARG A 34 14.29 -4.22 0.15
C ARG A 34 13.34 -5.41 0.17
N LYS A 35 12.67 -5.65 1.30
CA LYS A 35 11.66 -6.70 1.44
C LYS A 35 10.45 -6.47 0.52
N VAL A 36 9.99 -5.22 0.37
CA VAL A 36 8.90 -4.86 -0.56
C VAL A 36 9.28 -5.16 -1.99
N VAL A 37 10.47 -4.70 -2.40
CA VAL A 37 10.98 -4.92 -3.77
C VAL A 37 11.15 -6.41 -4.07
N ASN A 38 11.53 -7.21 -3.07
CA ASN A 38 11.61 -8.67 -3.18
C ASN A 38 10.24 -9.38 -3.18
N GLY A 39 9.14 -8.65 -2.99
CA GLY A 39 7.78 -9.23 -2.92
C GLY A 39 7.47 -9.96 -1.61
N GLU A 40 8.22 -9.69 -0.54
CA GLU A 40 7.91 -10.25 0.78
C GLU A 40 6.58 -9.69 1.30
N LYS A 41 5.84 -10.50 2.08
CA LYS A 41 4.59 -10.08 2.73
C LYS A 41 4.89 -9.13 3.89
N ILE A 42 5.20 -7.88 3.56
CA ILE A 42 5.35 -6.81 4.54
C ILE A 42 4.38 -5.66 4.24
N GLY A 43 3.84 -5.06 5.29
CA GLY A 43 2.83 -4.01 5.16
C GLY A 43 1.44 -4.56 4.82
N THR A 44 0.60 -3.70 4.25
CA THR A 44 -0.77 -4.00 3.82
C THR A 44 -0.88 -3.82 2.31
N ILE A 45 -1.27 -4.89 1.63
CA ILE A 45 -1.59 -4.84 0.20
C ILE A 45 -3.04 -4.42 0.08
N VAL A 46 -3.28 -3.31 -0.59
CA VAL A 46 -4.61 -2.83 -0.95
C VAL A 46 -4.85 -3.27 -2.40
N HIS A 47 -5.75 -4.22 -2.54
CA HIS A 47 -6.30 -4.67 -3.82
C HIS A 47 -7.83 -4.55 -3.74
N ASN A 48 -8.49 -4.46 -4.90
CA ASN A 48 -9.96 -4.51 -4.98
C ASN A 48 -10.47 -5.93 -4.72
#